data_AF-A0A9D6GEP5-F1
#
_entry.id   AF-A0A9D6GEP5-F1
#
_cell.length_a   1.000
_cell.length_b   1.000
_cell.length_c   1.000
_cell.angle_alpha   90.00
_cell.angle_beta   90.00
_cell.angle_gamma   90.00
#
_symmetry.space_group_name_H-M   'P 1'
#
loop_
_entity.id
_entity.type
_entity.pdbx_description
1 polymer ?
#
loop_
_entity_poly.entity_id
_entity_poly.type
_entity_poly.pdbx_seq_one_letter_code
_entity_poly.pdbx_strand_id
1 'polypeptide(L)' 'EAEILLFVPDKVLAAKDSTVNVLAAVDIVEAKLQAQLAKYKEQHSEDRSVLSKFKRSFARESQ' A
#
# COMPACT_ATOMS: atom_id res chain seq x y z
N GLU A 1 -12.94 20.03 4.28
CA GLU A 1 -12.52 18.88 5.12
C GLU A 1 -12.88 17.59 4.39
N ALA A 2 -11.98 16.63 4.39
CA ALA A 2 -12.14 15.31 3.79
C ALA A 2 -11.63 14.24 4.76
N GLU A 3 -12.41 13.18 4.93
CA GLU A 3 -12.10 12.07 5.84
C GLU A 3 -12.43 10.75 5.14
N ILE A 4 -11.50 9.82 5.16
CA ILE A 4 -11.63 8.49 4.55
C ILE A 4 -11.24 7.44 5.57
N LEU A 5 -12.12 6.44 5.69
CA LEU A 5 -11.89 5.20 6.43
C LEU A 5 -11.94 4.05 5.43
N LEU A 6 -10.79 3.42 5.19
CA LEU A 6 -10.65 2.27 4.31
C LEU A 6 -10.43 1.01 5.15
N PHE A 7 -11.39 0.10 5.09
CA PHE A 7 -11.31 -1.19 5.75
C PHE A 7 -10.52 -2.15 4.86
N VAL A 8 -9.34 -2.58 5.33
CA VAL A 8 -8.57 -3.65 4.70
C VAL A 8 -8.58 -4.86 5.64
N PRO A 9 -8.23 -6.07 5.16
CA PRO A 9 -8.01 -7.19 6.06
C PRO A 9 -7.04 -6.79 7.18
N ASP A 10 -7.40 -7.17 8.41
CA ASP A 10 -6.61 -6.99 9.64
C ASP A 10 -6.48 -5.56 10.18
N LYS A 11 -6.84 -4.50 9.42
CA LYS A 11 -6.75 -3.12 9.90
C LYS A 11 -7.66 -2.12 9.18
N VAL A 12 -7.88 -0.97 9.81
CA VAL A 12 -8.56 0.18 9.21
C VAL A 12 -7.55 1.28 8.93
N LEU A 13 -7.47 1.72 7.67
CA LEU A 13 -6.66 2.84 7.23
C LEU A 13 -7.49 4.11 7.29
N ALA A 14 -7.10 5.04 8.15
CA ALA A 14 -7.77 6.32 8.33
C ALA A 14 -6.90 7.47 7.80
N ALA A 15 -7.51 8.37 7.04
CA ALA A 15 -6.87 9.59 6.56
C ALA A 15 -7.86 10.76 6.65
N LYS A 16 -7.41 11.86 7.25
CA LYS A 16 -8.20 13.07 7.45
C LYS A 16 -7.39 14.30 7.09
N ASP A 17 -8.03 15.27 6.45
CA ASP A 17 -7.44 16.58 6.17
C ASP A 17 -8.50 17.68 6.11
N SER A 18 -8.14 18.88 6.57
CA SER A 18 -9.01 20.05 6.54
C SER A 18 -8.26 21.24 5.98
N THR A 19 -8.56 21.58 4.74
CA THR A 19 -8.07 22.78 4.06
C THR A 19 -9.24 23.61 3.54
N VAL A 20 -8.94 24.87 3.20
CA VAL A 20 -9.91 25.84 2.66
C VAL A 20 -10.46 25.37 1.31
N ASN A 21 -9.62 24.72 0.49
CA ASN A 21 -10.03 24.16 -0.80
C ASN A 21 -10.33 22.66 -0.66
N VAL A 22 -11.59 22.28 -0.84
CA VAL A 22 -12.04 20.89 -0.76
C VAL A 22 -11.28 19.99 -1.74
N LEU A 23 -10.95 20.46 -2.96
CA LEU A 23 -10.19 19.65 -3.92
C LEU A 23 -8.78 19.34 -3.41
N ALA A 24 -8.10 20.34 -2.83
CA ALA A 24 -6.79 20.13 -2.23
C ALA A 24 -6.86 19.20 -1.00
N ALA A 25 -7.92 19.29 -0.20
CA ALA A 25 -8.14 18.35 0.90
C ALA A 25 -8.23 16.90 0.39
N VAL A 26 -8.92 16.67 -0.74
CA VAL A 26 -9.03 15.35 -1.37
C VAL A 26 -7.67 14.84 -1.86
N ASP A 27 -6.92 15.67 -2.60
CA ASP A 27 -5.60 15.30 -3.12
C ASP A 27 -4.61 14.91 -1.99
N ILE A 28 -4.61 15.66 -0.89
CA ILE A 28 -3.76 15.37 0.27
C ILE A 28 -4.18 14.05 0.94
N VAL A 29 -5.49 13.80 1.07
CA VAL A 29 -6.01 12.56 1.66
C VAL A 29 -5.70 11.35 0.77
N GLU A 30 -5.77 11.48 -0.56
CA GLU A 30 -5.36 10.43 -1.49
C GLU A 30 -3.88 10.09 -1.34
N ALA A 31 -3.00 11.10 -1.29
CA ALA A 31 -1.57 10.89 -1.11
C ALA A 31 -1.24 10.18 0.21
N LYS A 32 -1.91 10.58 1.31
CA LYS A 32 -1.80 9.91 2.63
C LYS A 32 -2.25 8.45 2.56
N LEU A 33 -3.37 8.18 1.88
CA LEU A 33 -3.93 6.83 1.74
C LEU A 33 -3.04 5.93 0.88
N GLN A 34 -2.48 6.46 -0.22
CA GLN A 34 -1.54 5.73 -1.08
C GLN A 34 -0.29 5.31 -0.31
N ALA A 35 0.30 6.19 0.50
CA ALA A 35 1.44 5.86 1.32
C ALA A 35 1.13 4.77 2.36
N GLN A 36 -0.06 4.82 2.98
CA GLN A 36 -0.51 3.79 3.92
C GLN A 36 -0.76 2.43 3.24
N LEU A 37 -1.33 2.44 2.03
CA LEU A 37 -1.57 1.24 1.22
C LEU A 37 -0.26 0.62 0.72
N ALA A 38 0.72 1.43 0.34
CA ALA A 38 2.04 0.94 -0.05
C ALA A 38 2.69 0.15 1.09
N LYS A 39 2.69 0.72 2.30
CA LYS A 39 3.19 0.04 3.52
C LYS A 39 2.41 -1.23 3.84
N TYR A 40 1.08 -1.22 3.66
CA TYR A 40 0.28 -2.42 3.85
C TYR A 40 0.67 -3.53 2.88
N LYS A 41 0.79 -3.21 1.58
CA LYS A 41 1.14 -4.17 0.54
C LYS A 41 2.56 -4.70 0.72
N GLU A 42 3.51 -3.87 1.12
CA GLU A 42 4.88 -4.31 1.40
C GLU A 42 4.88 -5.40 2.48
N GLN A 43 4.27 -5.14 3.63
CA GLN A 43 4.15 -6.10 4.74
C GLN A 43 3.43 -7.41 4.36
N HIS A 44 2.54 -7.39 3.38
CA HIS A 44 1.73 -8.55 2.99
C HIS A 44 2.20 -9.24 1.70
N SER A 45 3.18 -8.68 0.98
CA SER A 45 3.59 -9.17 -0.35
C SER A 45 5.02 -9.71 -0.40
N GLU A 46 5.77 -9.70 0.71
CA GLU A 46 7.19 -10.10 0.75
C GLU A 46 7.43 -11.55 0.28
N ASP A 47 6.48 -12.46 0.50
CA ASP A 47 6.67 -13.87 0.17
C ASP A 47 6.78 -14.14 -1.34
N ARG A 48 6.08 -13.40 -2.20
CA ARG A 48 6.02 -13.77 -3.63
C ARG A 48 7.30 -13.44 -4.40
N SER A 49 7.99 -12.35 -4.06
CA SER A 49 9.15 -11.87 -4.83
C SER A 49 10.41 -12.70 -4.55
N VAL A 50 10.67 -13.02 -3.28
CA VAL A 50 11.84 -13.79 -2.86
C VAL A 50 11.74 -15.25 -3.35
N LEU A 51 10.59 -15.89 -3.20
CA LEU A 51 10.31 -17.22 -3.76
C LEU A 51 10.49 -17.25 -5.29
N SER A 52 10.06 -16.20 -5.99
CA SER A 52 10.20 -16.11 -7.45
C SER A 52 11.65 -15.97 -7.89
N LYS A 53 12.52 -15.35 -7.09
CA LYS A 53 13.97 -15.28 -7.36
C LYS A 53 14.65 -16.62 -7.05
N PHE A 54 14.28 -17.26 -5.94
CA PHE A 54 14.82 -18.55 -5.54
C PHE A 54 14.46 -19.69 -6.53
N LYS A 55 13.22 -19.72 -7.01
CA LYS A 55 12.79 -20.68 -8.05
C LYS A 55 13.56 -20.50 -9.37
N ARG A 56 13.92 -19.26 -9.72
CA ARG A 56 14.67 -18.95 -10.94
C ARG A 56 16.16 -19.31 -10.85
N SER A 57 16.78 -19.23 -9.67
CA SER A 57 18.16 -19.69 -9.48
C SER A 57 18.24 -21.21 -9.50
N PHE A 58 17.33 -21.91 -8.82
CA PHE A 58 17.28 -23.38 -8.83
C PHE A 58 17.10 -23.95 -10.24
N ALA A 59 16.22 -23.36 -11.05
CA ALA A 59 16.00 -23.81 -12.43
C ALA A 59 17.21 -23.63 -13.35
N ARG A 60 18.14 -22.71 -13.03
CA ARG A 60 19.38 -22.51 -13.80
C ARG A 60 20.50 -23.47 -13.40
N GLU A 61 20.50 -23.93 -12.15
CA GLU A 61 21.53 -24.85 -11.62
C GLU A 61 21.20 -26.32 -11.93
N SER A 62 19.96 -26.60 -12.33
CA SER A 62 19.47 -27.94 -12.68
C SER A 62 19.71 -28.35 -14.16
N GLN A 63 20.41 -27.51 -14.94
CA GLN A 63 20.63 -27.67 -16.38
C GLN A 63 22.10 -27.89 -16.73
#